data_AF-A0A0F8SYK3-F1
#
_entry.id   AF-A0A0F8SYK3-F1
#
_cell.length_a   1.000
_cell.length_b   1.000
_cell.length_c   1.000
_cell.angle_alpha   90.00
_cell.angle_beta   90.00
_cell.angle_gamma   90.00
#
_symmetry.space_group_name_H-M   'P 1'
#
loop_
_entity.id
_entity.type
_entity.pdbx_description
1 polymer ?
#
loop_
_entity_poly.entity_id
_entity_poly.type
_entity_poly.pdbx_seq_one_letter_code
_entity_poly.pdbx_strand_id
1 'polypeptide(L)'
;MNKLLIIITGLLLLGIIGISGCVSEEEAPSAPEATLEYTPEEFKARQNEIARAVQTTIDDRNYRSAKQTGLTINYNLGLEDGSFVVLVYFDFTAKNTRNTANEMMKMYSDDLVASLANQGITDISEAAIFWKDDYNNRNVKYAYEYKNNGFFVSDIAGE
;
A
#
# COMPACT_ATOMS: atom_id res chain seq x y z
N MET A 1 -1.67 31.87 -10.76
CA MET A 1 -0.28 32.09 -10.33
C MET A 1 0.09 30.83 -9.57
N ASN A 2 0.96 29.92 -10.01
CA ASN A 2 2.23 30.05 -10.74
C ASN A 2 2.30 29.10 -11.93
N LYS A 3 2.86 29.55 -13.05
CA LYS A 3 3.29 28.69 -14.16
C LYS A 3 4.82 28.72 -14.17
N LEU A 4 5.44 27.58 -13.87
CA LEU A 4 6.89 27.40 -13.99
C LEU A 4 7.19 26.99 -15.43
N LEU A 5 7.83 27.89 -16.17
CA LEU A 5 8.22 27.74 -17.58
C LEU A 5 9.70 27.37 -17.60
N ILE A 6 10.04 26.13 -17.94
CA ILE A 6 11.43 25.73 -18.21
C ILE A 6 11.66 25.83 -19.72
N ILE A 7 12.42 26.84 -20.11
CA ILE A 7 12.90 27.07 -21.47
C ILE A 7 14.24 26.32 -21.59
N ILE A 8 14.32 25.32 -22.47
CA ILE A 8 15.62 24.76 -22.90
C ILE A 8 15.80 25.15 -24.37
N THR A 9 16.67 26.12 -24.59
CA THR A 9 17.16 26.56 -25.90
C THR A 9 18.65 26.28 -25.96
N GLY A 10 19.11 25.56 -26.97
CA GLY A 10 20.53 25.32 -27.25
C GLY A 10 20.68 24.29 -28.38
N LEU A 11 20.48 24.69 -29.63
CA LEU A 11 21.49 25.17 -30.59
C LEU A 11 22.17 24.01 -31.36
N LEU A 12 21.83 23.96 -32.65
CA LEU A 12 22.31 23.07 -33.70
C LEU A 12 23.67 23.58 -34.25
N LEU A 13 24.65 22.72 -34.57
CA LEU A 13 25.49 22.88 -35.77
C LEU A 13 26.44 21.66 -36.04
N LEU A 14 26.25 21.06 -37.23
CA LEU A 14 27.21 20.54 -38.24
C LEU A 14 28.44 19.68 -37.85
N GLY A 15 28.36 18.39 -38.26
CA GLY A 15 29.26 17.59 -39.14
C GLY A 15 30.80 17.67 -39.07
N ILE A 16 31.47 16.48 -39.13
CA ILE A 16 32.53 16.05 -40.08
C ILE A 16 33.27 14.77 -39.56
N ILE A 17 33.36 13.77 -40.46
CA ILE A 17 34.44 12.78 -40.77
C ILE A 17 35.31 12.22 -39.63
N GLY A 18 35.36 10.88 -39.53
CA GLY A 18 36.12 10.14 -38.52
C GLY A 18 37.62 9.92 -38.79
N ILE A 19 38.36 9.64 -37.71
CA ILE A 19 39.63 8.92 -37.70
C ILE A 19 39.84 8.28 -36.30
N SER A 20 40.29 7.02 -36.32
CA SER A 20 41.01 6.24 -35.30
C SER A 20 41.52 6.96 -34.04
N GLY A 21 41.22 6.39 -32.86
CA GLY A 21 41.98 6.66 -31.63
C GLY A 21 41.22 6.34 -30.33
N CYS A 22 41.79 5.44 -29.52
CA CYS A 22 41.39 5.00 -28.19
C CYS A 22 40.52 5.99 -27.38
N VAL A 23 39.32 5.57 -26.99
CA VAL A 23 38.52 6.25 -25.97
C VAL A 23 38.48 5.34 -24.75
N SER A 24 39.20 5.78 -23.71
CA SER A 24 38.97 5.36 -22.33
C SER A 24 37.51 5.56 -22.00
N GLU A 25 36.84 4.50 -21.52
CA GLU A 25 35.49 4.54 -20.97
C GLU A 25 35.47 5.53 -19.80
N GLU A 26 35.01 6.75 -20.08
CA GLU A 26 34.64 7.72 -19.07
C GLU A 26 33.30 7.22 -18.50
N GLU A 27 33.36 6.51 -17.36
CA GLU A 27 32.17 6.16 -16.59
C GLU A 27 31.39 7.45 -16.33
N ALA A 28 30.20 7.53 -16.93
CA ALA A 28 29.26 8.60 -16.66
C ALA A 28 29.02 8.68 -15.14
N PRO A 29 29.00 9.89 -14.53
CA PRO A 29 28.74 10.00 -13.11
C PRO A 29 27.39 9.37 -12.80
N SER A 30 27.41 8.33 -11.95
CA SER A 30 26.20 7.67 -11.48
C SER A 30 25.26 8.73 -10.91
N ALA A 31 24.08 8.87 -11.51
CA ALA A 31 23.02 9.70 -10.97
C ALA A 31 22.80 9.33 -9.50
N PRO A 32 22.56 10.31 -8.59
CA PRO A 32 22.33 9.98 -7.19
C PRO A 32 21.09 9.09 -7.10
N GLU A 33 21.26 7.86 -6.61
CA GLU A 33 20.14 7.04 -6.15
C GLU A 33 19.40 7.85 -5.09
N ALA A 34 18.23 8.38 -5.45
CA ALA A 34 17.35 9.05 -4.53
C ALA A 34 16.71 7.98 -3.65
N THR A 35 17.36 7.63 -2.56
CA THR A 35 16.76 6.87 -1.47
C THR A 35 15.65 7.73 -0.85
N LEU A 36 14.41 7.25 -0.91
CA LEU A 36 13.27 7.86 -0.21
C LEU A 36 13.46 7.62 1.30
N GLU A 37 14.28 8.45 1.95
CA GLU A 37 14.42 8.44 3.40
C GLU A 37 13.33 9.31 4.04
N TYR A 38 12.19 8.70 4.34
CA TYR A 38 11.29 9.28 5.35
C TYR A 38 12.02 9.38 6.68
N THR A 39 11.87 10.52 7.35
CA THR A 39 12.35 10.63 8.74
C THR A 39 11.51 9.71 9.65
N PRO A 40 12.08 9.22 10.79
CA PRO A 40 11.31 8.43 11.75
C PRO A 40 10.03 9.12 12.26
N GLU A 41 10.03 10.46 12.33
CA GLU A 41 8.87 11.24 12.75
C GLU A 41 7.77 11.30 11.68
N GLU A 42 8.14 11.49 10.40
CA GLU A 42 7.18 11.44 9.29
C GLU A 42 6.56 10.05 9.14
N PHE A 43 7.38 9.00 9.29
CA PHE A 43 6.88 7.61 9.31
C PHE A 43 5.81 7.43 10.38
N LYS A 44 6.12 7.82 11.62
CA LYS A 44 5.21 7.67 12.75
C LYS A 44 3.95 8.52 12.59
N ALA A 45 4.06 9.73 12.04
CA ALA A 45 2.92 10.57 11.72
C ALA A 45 2.00 9.89 10.71
N ARG A 46 2.58 9.30 9.65
CA ARG A 46 1.80 8.60 8.62
C ARG A 46 1.17 7.31 9.13
N GLN A 47 1.89 6.51 9.93
CA GLN A 47 1.33 5.34 10.61
C GLN A 47 0.11 5.73 11.45
N ASN A 48 0.18 6.83 12.20
CA ASN A 48 -0.93 7.30 13.03
C ASN A 48 -2.13 7.75 12.18
N GLU A 49 -1.91 8.31 11.00
CA GLU A 49 -2.98 8.70 10.08
C GLU A 49 -3.68 7.47 9.49
N ILE A 50 -2.92 6.49 9.00
CA ILE A 50 -3.47 5.22 8.51
C ILE A 50 -4.23 4.50 9.63
N ALA A 51 -3.68 4.46 10.84
CA ALA A 51 -4.35 3.84 11.98
C ALA A 51 -5.67 4.52 12.35
N ARG A 52 -5.70 5.86 12.32
CA ARG A 52 -6.93 6.62 12.53
C ARG A 52 -7.98 6.30 11.47
N ALA A 53 -7.59 6.25 10.19
CA ALA A 53 -8.54 5.93 9.12
C ALA A 53 -9.08 4.51 9.19
N VAL A 54 -8.26 3.52 9.59
CA VAL A 54 -8.73 2.15 9.87
C VAL A 54 -9.78 2.18 10.98
N GLN A 55 -9.47 2.84 12.11
CA GLN A 55 -10.39 2.89 13.24
C GLN A 55 -11.69 3.63 12.90
N THR A 56 -11.60 4.81 12.26
CA THR A 56 -12.75 5.58 11.80
C THR A 56 -13.62 4.76 10.84
N THR A 57 -13.01 4.00 9.92
CA THR A 57 -13.77 3.13 9.02
C THR A 57 -14.54 2.06 9.79
N ILE A 58 -13.89 1.37 10.73
CA ILE A 58 -14.54 0.32 11.53
C ILE A 58 -15.73 0.88 12.33
N ASP A 59 -15.56 2.06 12.92
CA ASP A 59 -16.57 2.73 13.74
C ASP A 59 -17.74 3.26 12.88
N ASP A 60 -17.45 4.02 11.83
CA ASP A 60 -18.45 4.65 10.96
C ASP A 60 -19.26 3.62 10.16
N ARG A 61 -18.59 2.55 9.70
CA ARG A 61 -19.23 1.47 8.94
C ARG A 61 -19.88 0.42 9.84
N ASN A 62 -19.72 0.54 11.17
CA ASN A 62 -20.37 -0.28 12.18
C ASN A 62 -20.19 -1.78 11.95
N TYR A 63 -18.95 -2.28 12.00
CA TYR A 63 -18.64 -3.71 11.84
C TYR A 63 -19.03 -4.54 13.06
N ARG A 64 -20.34 -4.72 13.26
CA ARG A 64 -20.95 -5.31 14.48
C ARG A 64 -20.45 -6.71 14.85
N SER A 65 -20.01 -7.49 13.88
CA SER A 65 -19.52 -8.86 14.08
C SER A 65 -17.99 -8.98 14.04
N ALA A 66 -17.29 -7.85 14.03
CA ALA A 66 -15.84 -7.77 14.02
C ALA A 66 -15.35 -7.09 15.30
N LYS A 67 -14.52 -7.79 16.07
CA LYS A 67 -13.78 -7.19 17.17
C LYS A 67 -12.34 -7.03 16.74
N GLN A 68 -11.87 -5.79 16.56
CA GLN A 68 -10.46 -5.55 16.23
C GLN A 68 -9.57 -5.96 17.42
N THR A 69 -8.56 -6.77 17.14
CA THR A 69 -7.60 -7.27 18.14
C THR A 69 -6.18 -6.76 17.89
N GLY A 70 -5.90 -6.27 16.69
CA GLY A 70 -4.58 -5.74 16.36
C GLY A 70 -4.56 -4.93 15.06
N LEU A 71 -3.50 -4.15 14.94
CA LEU A 71 -3.15 -3.39 13.74
C LEU A 71 -1.63 -3.29 13.68
N THR A 72 -1.06 -3.55 12.51
CA THR A 72 0.36 -3.34 12.22
C THR A 72 0.50 -2.60 10.91
N ILE A 73 1.35 -1.59 10.88
CA ILE A 73 1.60 -0.75 9.71
C ILE A 73 3.12 -0.67 9.56
N ASN A 74 3.66 -1.15 8.46
CA ASN A 74 5.10 -1.15 8.19
C ASN A 74 5.38 -0.56 6.81
N TYR A 75 6.62 -0.16 6.55
CA TYR A 75 7.07 0.05 5.17
C TYR A 75 7.07 -1.27 4.39
N ASN A 76 6.78 -1.18 3.10
CA ASN A 76 7.02 -2.26 2.17
C ASN A 76 8.49 -2.26 1.75
N LEU A 77 9.31 -2.97 2.54
CA LEU A 77 10.74 -3.14 2.27
C LEU A 77 11.01 -3.97 1.00
N GLY A 78 9.99 -4.62 0.42
CA GLY A 78 10.12 -5.39 -0.81
C GLY A 78 10.01 -4.54 -2.09
N LEU A 79 9.47 -3.31 -2.00
CA LEU A 79 9.25 -2.44 -3.15
C LEU A 79 10.17 -1.21 -3.19
N GLU A 80 10.80 -0.85 -2.07
CA GLU A 80 11.73 0.29 -1.95
C GLU A 80 11.14 1.64 -2.45
N ASP A 81 9.81 1.76 -2.52
CA ASP A 81 9.08 2.93 -3.02
C ASP A 81 8.48 3.80 -1.91
N GLY A 82 8.78 3.46 -0.64
CA GLY A 82 8.23 4.15 0.54
C GLY A 82 6.77 3.83 0.85
N SER A 83 6.15 2.90 0.12
CA SER A 83 4.78 2.46 0.39
C SER A 83 4.65 1.65 1.69
N PHE A 84 3.42 1.46 2.16
CA PHE A 84 3.10 0.77 3.39
C PHE A 84 2.45 -0.60 3.16
N VAL A 85 2.70 -1.52 4.09
CA VAL A 85 1.94 -2.76 4.28
C VAL A 85 1.09 -2.63 5.54
N VAL A 86 -0.20 -2.93 5.45
CA VAL A 86 -1.14 -2.86 6.57
C VAL A 86 -1.68 -4.26 6.92
N LEU A 87 -1.54 -4.66 8.18
CA LEU A 87 -2.06 -5.91 8.71
C LEU A 87 -3.12 -5.61 9.77
N VAL A 88 -4.36 -6.05 9.55
CA VAL A 88 -5.47 -5.82 10.48
C VAL A 88 -5.97 -7.16 11.01
N TYR A 89 -6.19 -7.25 12.32
CA TYR A 89 -6.58 -8.48 12.99
C TYR A 89 -7.94 -8.32 13.65
N PHE A 90 -8.83 -9.28 13.41
CA PHE A 90 -10.18 -9.32 13.95
C PHE A 90 -10.50 -10.69 14.56
N ASP A 91 -11.28 -10.69 15.64
CA ASP A 91 -12.08 -11.84 16.05
C ASP A 91 -13.48 -11.70 15.43
N PHE A 92 -13.96 -12.75 14.76
CA PHE A 92 -15.33 -12.83 14.27
C PHE A 92 -16.27 -13.32 15.37
N THR A 93 -17.24 -12.49 15.76
CA THR A 93 -18.05 -12.73 16.97
C THR A 93 -19.42 -13.34 16.69
N ALA A 94 -19.85 -13.36 15.42
CA ALA A 94 -21.13 -13.95 15.05
C ALA A 94 -21.04 -15.47 14.90
N LYS A 95 -22.09 -16.18 15.33
CA LYS A 95 -22.19 -17.65 15.25
C LYS A 95 -22.91 -18.07 13.98
N ASN A 96 -22.28 -17.78 12.84
CA ASN A 96 -22.81 -18.08 11.52
C ASN A 96 -22.23 -19.39 10.98
N THR A 97 -22.93 -19.99 10.02
CA THR A 97 -22.36 -21.09 9.23
C THR A 97 -21.08 -20.64 8.54
N ARG A 98 -20.19 -21.60 8.25
CA ARG A 98 -18.91 -21.36 7.57
C ARG A 98 -19.03 -20.43 6.35
N ASN A 99 -19.99 -20.72 5.47
CA ASN A 99 -20.19 -19.95 4.22
C ASN A 99 -20.63 -18.52 4.51
N THR A 100 -21.64 -18.33 5.36
CA THR A 100 -22.11 -16.99 5.75
C THR A 100 -21.05 -16.20 6.50
N ALA A 101 -20.22 -16.86 7.30
CA ALA A 101 -19.08 -16.23 7.96
C ALA A 101 -18.05 -15.76 6.93
N ASN A 102 -17.72 -16.56 5.90
CA ASN A 102 -16.82 -16.14 4.82
C ASN A 102 -17.35 -14.89 4.11
N GLU A 103 -18.62 -14.92 3.69
CA GLU A 103 -19.25 -13.77 3.01
C GLU A 103 -19.15 -12.48 3.84
N MET A 104 -19.44 -12.56 5.15
CA MET A 104 -19.36 -11.41 6.04
C MET A 104 -17.93 -10.92 6.26
N MET A 105 -16.99 -11.82 6.54
CA MET A 105 -15.59 -11.46 6.76
C MET A 105 -14.97 -10.85 5.50
N LYS A 106 -15.30 -11.40 4.32
CA LYS A 106 -14.89 -10.85 3.04
C LYS A 106 -15.49 -9.47 2.81
N MET A 107 -16.80 -9.30 3.03
CA MET A 107 -17.49 -8.03 2.87
C MET A 107 -16.87 -6.93 3.75
N TYR A 108 -16.59 -7.21 5.02
CA TYR A 108 -15.91 -6.26 5.90
C TYR A 108 -14.47 -5.96 5.47
N SER A 109 -13.75 -6.98 4.98
CA SER A 109 -12.38 -6.81 4.51
C SER A 109 -12.32 -5.95 3.24
N ASP A 110 -13.17 -6.24 2.26
CA ASP A 110 -13.31 -5.48 1.01
C ASP A 110 -13.72 -4.03 1.30
N ASP A 111 -14.69 -3.85 2.20
CA ASP A 111 -15.20 -2.54 2.56
C ASP A 111 -14.14 -1.68 3.26
N LEU A 112 -13.35 -2.28 4.14
CA LEU A 112 -12.27 -1.59 4.85
C LEU A 112 -11.25 -1.03 3.87
N VAL A 113 -10.70 -1.88 3.00
CA VAL A 113 -9.66 -1.46 2.05
C VAL A 113 -10.20 -0.47 1.00
N ALA A 114 -11.43 -0.67 0.54
CA ALA A 114 -12.07 0.30 -0.36
C ALA A 114 -12.29 1.67 0.32
N SER A 115 -12.67 1.67 1.59
CA SER A 115 -12.84 2.91 2.36
C SER A 115 -11.52 3.65 2.56
N LEU A 116 -10.40 2.95 2.80
CA LEU A 116 -9.08 3.57 2.88
C LEU A 116 -8.70 4.26 1.56
N ALA A 117 -8.89 3.58 0.44
CA ALA A 117 -8.65 4.16 -0.88
C ALA A 117 -9.53 5.41 -1.13
N ASN A 118 -10.82 5.34 -0.77
CA ASN A 118 -11.76 6.47 -0.90
C ASN A 118 -11.42 7.66 0.01
N GLN A 119 -10.73 7.41 1.13
CA GLN A 119 -10.19 8.46 2.01
C GLN A 119 -8.89 9.08 1.49
N GLY A 120 -8.39 8.65 0.33
CA GLY A 120 -7.14 9.14 -0.26
C GLY A 120 -5.89 8.47 0.29
N ILE A 121 -6.02 7.40 1.08
CA ILE A 121 -4.88 6.61 1.56
C ILE A 121 -4.50 5.63 0.46
N THR A 122 -3.58 6.08 -0.39
CA THR A 122 -3.18 5.42 -1.65
C THR A 122 -1.74 4.93 -1.67
N ASP A 123 -0.99 5.23 -0.60
CA ASP A 123 0.39 4.84 -0.36
C ASP A 123 0.51 3.51 0.42
N ILE A 124 -0.60 2.79 0.61
CA ILE A 124 -0.58 1.40 1.04
C ILE A 124 -0.46 0.54 -0.22
N SER A 125 0.63 -0.20 -0.38
CA SER A 125 0.80 -1.13 -1.50
C SER A 125 0.11 -2.47 -1.26
N GLU A 126 0.09 -2.93 -0.01
CA GLU A 126 -0.51 -4.21 0.38
C GLU A 126 -1.31 -4.11 1.69
N ALA A 127 -2.42 -4.83 1.76
CA ALA A 127 -3.20 -4.98 2.98
C ALA A 127 -3.55 -6.45 3.21
N ALA A 128 -3.45 -6.94 4.45
CA ALA A 128 -3.90 -8.27 4.81
C ALA A 128 -4.81 -8.20 6.05
N ILE A 129 -6.01 -8.75 5.90
CA ILE A 129 -7.04 -8.77 6.95
C ILE A 129 -7.16 -10.19 7.46
N PHE A 130 -6.83 -10.37 8.73
CA PHE A 130 -6.84 -11.65 9.42
C PHE A 130 -8.05 -11.76 10.33
N TRP A 131 -8.74 -12.88 10.22
CA TRP A 131 -9.92 -13.20 11.01
C TRP A 131 -9.70 -14.47 11.80
N LYS A 132 -10.07 -14.43 13.07
CA LYS A 132 -10.22 -15.60 13.91
C LYS A 132 -11.70 -15.93 14.07
N ASP A 133 -12.11 -17.10 13.60
CA ASP A 133 -13.49 -17.60 13.66
C ASP A 133 -13.54 -18.82 14.59
N ASP A 134 -13.63 -18.54 15.90
CA ASP A 134 -13.64 -19.57 16.95
C ASP A 134 -14.84 -20.51 16.83
N TYR A 135 -15.99 -20.02 16.35
CA TYR A 135 -17.19 -20.83 16.21
C TYR A 135 -17.03 -21.95 15.17
N ASN A 136 -16.31 -21.66 14.07
CA ASN A 136 -15.98 -22.66 13.05
C ASN A 136 -14.55 -23.22 13.20
N ASN A 137 -13.86 -22.95 14.31
CA ASN A 137 -12.52 -23.44 14.66
C ASN A 137 -11.47 -23.24 13.55
N ARG A 138 -11.33 -22.00 13.05
CA ARG A 138 -10.41 -21.67 11.94
C ARG A 138 -9.95 -20.21 11.97
N ASN A 139 -8.95 -19.92 11.14
CA ASN A 139 -8.54 -18.57 10.80
C ASN A 139 -8.70 -18.34 9.29
N VAL A 140 -9.06 -17.11 8.90
CA VAL A 140 -9.23 -16.71 7.50
C VAL A 140 -8.37 -15.47 7.23
N LYS A 141 -7.77 -15.39 6.04
CA LYS A 141 -6.99 -14.24 5.58
C LYS A 141 -7.52 -13.78 4.23
N TYR A 142 -7.74 -12.47 4.10
CA TYR A 142 -7.94 -11.79 2.82
C TYR A 142 -6.77 -10.85 2.57
N ALA A 143 -6.00 -11.10 1.52
CA ALA A 143 -4.89 -10.25 1.12
C ALA A 143 -5.26 -9.42 -0.12
N TYR A 144 -4.76 -8.20 -0.15
CA TYR A 144 -5.08 -7.19 -1.15
C TYR A 144 -3.82 -6.49 -1.62
N GLU A 145 -3.81 -6.15 -2.90
CA GLU A 145 -2.81 -5.27 -3.52
C GLU A 145 -3.49 -3.99 -3.98
N TYR A 146 -2.82 -2.86 -3.76
CA TYR A 146 -3.25 -1.59 -4.34
C TYR A 146 -2.70 -1.44 -5.75
N LYS A 147 -3.60 -1.38 -6.73
CA LYS A 147 -3.26 -1.15 -8.15
C LYS A 147 -4.41 -0.46 -8.85
N ASN A 148 -4.15 0.23 -9.97
CA ASN A 148 -5.21 0.87 -10.77
C ASN A 148 -6.19 1.72 -9.92
N ASN A 149 -5.66 2.46 -8.94
CA ASN A 149 -6.44 3.35 -8.06
C ASN A 149 -7.46 2.65 -7.15
N GLY A 150 -7.20 1.39 -6.76
CA GLY A 150 -8.02 0.64 -5.81
C GLY A 150 -7.36 -0.63 -5.29
N PHE A 151 -8.00 -1.28 -4.32
CA PHE A 151 -7.54 -2.57 -3.79
C PHE A 151 -8.20 -3.73 -4.50
N PHE A 152 -7.39 -4.76 -4.80
CA PHE A 152 -7.83 -5.98 -5.43
C PHE A 152 -7.36 -7.17 -4.61
N VAL A 153 -8.23 -8.16 -4.43
CA VAL A 153 -7.86 -9.41 -3.76
C VAL A 153 -6.72 -10.09 -4.52
N SER A 154 -5.62 -10.35 -3.82
CA SER A 154 -4.46 -11.08 -4.36
C SER A 154 -4.41 -12.52 -3.86
N ASP A 155 -4.87 -12.78 -2.63
CA ASP A 155 -4.89 -14.11 -2.04
C ASP A 155 -6.01 -14.24 -0.99
N ILE A 156 -6.55 -15.46 -0.88
CA ILE A 156 -7.52 -15.84 0.16
C ILE A 156 -7.07 -17.18 0.76
N ALA A 157 -7.00 -17.25 2.08
CA ALA A 157 -6.62 -18.47 2.77
C ALA A 157 -7.55 -18.77 3.96
N GLY A 158 -7.83 -20.06 4.18
CA GLY A 158 -8.56 -20.54 5.36
C GLY A 158 -10.09 -20.54 5.26
N GLU A 159 -10.65 -20.15 4.09
CA GLU A 159 -12.08 -20.28 3.79
C GLU A 159 -12.63 -21.70 3.84
#